data_AF-A0A1B2DH96-F1
#
_entry.id   AF-A0A1B2DH96-F1
#
_cell.length_a   1.000
_cell.length_b   1.000
_cell.length_c   1.000
_cell.angle_alpha   90.00
_cell.angle_beta   90.00
_cell.angle_gamma   90.00
#
_symmetry.space_group_name_H-M   'P 1'
#
loop_
_entity.id
_entity.type
_entity.pdbx_description
1 polymer ?
#
loop_
_entity_poly.entity_id
_entity_poly.type
_entity_poly.pdbx_seq_one_letter_code
_entity_poly.pdbx_strand_id
1 'polypeptide(L)'
;MLQLYVPLLLFITAIVYVTVKLTDKKGSYQKLAPYQIAVIAFSLLLLLVQSFIPYQNVTFRGGAFASSLLSTALSLSAIFLIYFRKNSWACLALAAACASGIVSVLLKIY
;
A
#
# COMPACT_ATOMS: atom_id res chain seq x y z
N MET A 1 1.66 20.90 -2.30
CA MET A 1 0.95 20.31 -3.45
C MET A 1 1.63 19.04 -3.97
N LEU A 2 2.92 19.06 -4.35
CA LEU A 2 3.64 17.89 -4.88
C LEU A 2 3.58 16.63 -3.99
N GLN A 3 3.62 16.80 -2.67
CA GLN A 3 3.59 15.71 -1.68
C GLN A 3 2.30 14.89 -1.66
N LEU A 4 1.19 15.42 -2.19
CA LEU A 4 -0.07 14.69 -2.33
C LEU A 4 -0.11 13.91 -3.65
N TYR A 5 0.53 14.44 -4.70
CA TYR A 5 0.58 13.81 -6.01
C TYR A 5 1.47 12.58 -6.06
N VAL A 6 2.61 12.56 -5.35
CA VAL A 6 3.53 11.40 -5.39
C VAL A 6 2.90 10.10 -4.86
N PRO A 7 2.30 10.04 -3.65
CA PRO A 7 1.63 8.84 -3.18
C PRO A 7 0.41 8.48 -4.04
N LEU A 8 -0.28 9.48 -4.60
CA LEU A 8 -1.43 9.27 -5.49
C LEU A 8 -0.99 8.71 -6.86
N LEU A 9 0.17 9.11 -7.37
CA LEU A 9 0.77 8.62 -8.61
C LEU A 9 1.31 7.20 -8.42
N LEU A 10 1.91 6.90 -7.26
CA LEU A 10 2.26 5.53 -6.86
C LEU A 10 1.01 4.64 -6.70
N PHE A 11 -0.09 5.18 -6.17
CA PHE A 11 -1.36 4.48 -6.08
C PHE A 11 -1.97 4.17 -7.46
N ILE A 12 -1.97 5.14 -8.38
CA ILE A 12 -2.45 4.95 -9.75
C ILE A 12 -1.58 3.93 -10.49
N THR A 13 -0.25 4.07 -10.43
CA THR A 13 0.67 3.13 -11.09
C THR A 13 0.57 1.73 -10.50
N ALA A 14 0.34 1.61 -9.19
CA ALA A 14 0.05 0.34 -8.56
C ALA A 14 -1.24 -0.30 -9.05
N ILE A 15 -2.34 0.46 -9.13
CA ILE A 15 -3.61 -0.02 -9.66
C ILE A 15 -3.41 -0.47 -11.11
N VAL A 16 -2.80 0.37 -11.95
CA VAL A 16 -2.54 0.09 -13.36
C VAL A 16 -1.65 -1.14 -13.54
N TYR A 17 -0.59 -1.27 -12.75
CA TYR A 17 0.28 -2.45 -12.80
C TYR A 17 -0.47 -3.71 -12.38
N VAL A 18 -1.26 -3.64 -11.31
CA VAL A 18 -2.09 -4.76 -10.83
C VAL A 18 -3.13 -5.14 -11.87
N THR A 19 -3.86 -4.18 -12.47
CA THR A 19 -4.82 -4.47 -13.55
C THR A 19 -4.15 -5.04 -14.78
N VAL A 20 -3.06 -4.45 -15.28
CA VAL A 20 -2.35 -4.99 -16.45
C VAL A 20 -1.85 -6.42 -16.19
N LYS A 21 -1.25 -6.69 -15.02
CA LYS A 21 -0.83 -8.05 -14.63
C LYS A 21 -2.00 -9.01 -14.43
N LEU A 22 -3.15 -8.53 -13.93
CA LEU A 22 -4.39 -9.30 -13.80
C LEU A 22 -4.91 -9.70 -15.18
N THR A 23 -4.87 -8.78 -16.15
CA THR A 23 -5.31 -9.02 -17.53
C THR A 23 -4.35 -9.95 -18.28
N ASP A 24 -3.03 -9.79 -18.11
CA ASP A 24 -2.01 -10.59 -18.81
C ASP A 24 -1.96 -12.05 -18.37
N LYS A 25 -2.23 -12.35 -17.08
CA LYS A 25 -2.12 -13.72 -16.56
C LYS A 25 -3.40 -14.53 -16.67
N LYS A 26 -4.54 -13.93 -17.02
CA LYS A 26 -5.83 -14.60 -16.87
C LYS A 26 -6.75 -14.36 -18.07
N GLY A 27 -6.54 -15.17 -19.11
CA GLY A 27 -7.63 -15.73 -19.92
C GLY A 27 -8.59 -16.64 -19.11
N SER A 28 -8.46 -16.71 -17.78
CA SER A 28 -9.39 -17.38 -16.89
C SER A 28 -9.28 -16.79 -15.48
N TYR A 29 -10.33 -16.11 -15.03
CA TYR A 29 -10.48 -15.60 -13.67
C TYR A 29 -10.46 -16.75 -12.65
N GLN A 30 -9.28 -17.27 -12.30
CA GLN A 30 -9.15 -18.13 -11.12
C GLN A 30 -9.66 -17.34 -9.91
N LYS A 31 -10.75 -17.83 -9.29
CA LYS A 31 -11.37 -17.30 -8.07
C LYS A 31 -10.28 -17.11 -7.01
N LEU A 32 -10.00 -15.86 -6.65
CA LEU A 32 -9.15 -15.53 -5.51
C LEU A 32 -9.81 -16.09 -4.24
N ALA A 33 -9.01 -16.67 -3.35
CA ALA A 33 -9.51 -17.11 -2.07
C ALA A 33 -9.92 -15.89 -1.21
N PRO A 34 -10.93 -16.01 -0.34
CA PRO A 34 -11.44 -14.88 0.44
C PRO A 34 -10.36 -14.18 1.29
N TYR A 35 -9.37 -14.92 1.81
CA TYR A 35 -8.25 -14.33 2.53
C TYR A 35 -7.33 -13.46 1.65
N GLN A 36 -7.16 -13.80 0.37
CA GLN A 36 -6.34 -13.01 -0.57
C GLN A 36 -7.04 -11.68 -0.87
N ILE A 37 -8.37 -11.73 -1.06
CA ILE A 37 -9.20 -10.55 -1.26
C ILE A 37 -9.11 -9.64 -0.03
N ALA A 38 -9.18 -10.20 1.18
CA ALA A 38 -9.09 -9.43 2.42
C ALA A 38 -7.75 -8.67 2.53
N VAL A 39 -6.61 -9.31 2.26
CA VAL A 39 -5.31 -8.63 2.33
C VAL A 39 -5.16 -7.55 1.26
N ILE A 40 -5.66 -7.80 0.05
CA ILE A 40 -5.65 -6.80 -1.03
C ILE A 40 -6.51 -5.59 -0.64
N ALA A 41 -7.74 -5.83 -0.16
CA ALA A 41 -8.63 -4.77 0.29
C ALA A 41 -8.04 -3.96 1.44
N PHE A 42 -7.42 -4.63 2.42
CA PHE A 42 -6.80 -3.98 3.57
C PHE A 42 -5.59 -3.12 3.15
N SER A 43 -4.75 -3.62 2.24
CA SER A 43 -3.62 -2.88 1.68
C SER A 43 -4.07 -1.60 0.95
N LEU A 44 -5.14 -1.71 0.14
CA LEU A 44 -5.73 -0.57 -0.57
C LEU A 44 -6.35 0.46 0.38
N LEU A 45 -7.01 0.00 1.45
CA LEU A 45 -7.57 0.88 2.46
C LEU A 45 -6.47 1.64 3.21
N LEU A 46 -5.35 0.99 3.50
CA LEU A 46 -4.20 1.61 4.18
C LEU A 46 -3.56 2.72 3.33
N LEU A 47 -3.42 2.46 2.02
CA LEU A 47 -3.01 3.44 1.03
C LEU A 47 -3.96 4.65 0.99
N LEU A 48 -5.27 4.39 0.99
CA LEU A 48 -6.30 5.42 0.98
C LEU A 48 -6.20 6.32 2.22
N VAL A 49 -6.20 5.72 3.41
CA VAL A 49 -6.15 6.46 4.70
C VAL A 49 -4.90 7.34 4.78
N GLN A 50 -3.73 6.85 4.35
CA GLN A 50 -2.52 7.66 4.35
C GLN A 50 -2.56 8.87 3.44
N SER A 51 -3.28 8.79 2.32
CA SER A 51 -3.42 9.89 1.36
C SER A 51 -4.30 11.01 1.88
N PHE A 52 -5.29 10.71 2.74
CA PHE A 52 -6.20 11.69 3.30
C PHE A 52 -5.64 12.46 4.50
N ILE A 53 -4.60 11.95 5.17
CA ILE A 53 -4.05 12.60 6.37
C ILE A 53 -3.04 13.70 5.95
N PRO A 54 -3.34 14.98 6.23
CA PRO A 54 -2.50 16.11 5.86
C PRO A 54 -1.25 16.20 6.75
N TYR A 55 -0.17 16.77 6.20
CA TYR A 55 1.06 17.04 6.94
C TYR A 55 0.91 18.32 7.76
N GLN A 56 0.64 18.17 9.06
CA GLN A 56 0.53 19.30 9.99
C GLN A 56 1.90 19.69 10.53
N ASN A 57 2.74 18.72 10.91
CA ASN A 57 4.08 19.03 11.40
C ASN A 57 5.07 19.26 10.24
N VAL A 58 5.71 20.43 10.19
CA VAL A 58 6.67 20.82 9.15
C VAL A 58 8.06 20.24 9.42
N THR A 59 8.41 20.06 10.69
CA THR A 59 9.74 19.66 11.16
C THR A 59 10.10 18.23 10.80
N PHE A 60 9.13 17.31 10.85
CA PHE A 60 9.33 15.89 10.55
C PHE A 60 8.80 15.45 9.18
N ARG A 61 8.54 16.39 8.26
CA ARG A 61 8.00 16.09 6.92
C ARG A 61 8.78 15.05 6.15
N GLY A 62 10.12 15.07 6.22
CA GLY A 62 10.97 14.10 5.56
C GLY A 62 10.77 12.67 6.08
N GLY A 63 10.71 12.51 7.41
CA GLY A 63 10.48 11.22 8.06
C GLY A 63 9.06 10.69 7.80
N ALA A 64 8.06 11.56 7.87
CA ALA A 64 6.67 11.24 7.54
C ALA A 64 6.50 10.81 6.06
N PHE A 65 7.24 11.43 5.15
CA PHE A 65 7.27 11.06 3.74
C PHE A 65 7.98 9.72 3.48
N ALA A 66 9.16 9.51 4.11
CA ALA A 66 9.89 8.26 3.96
C ALA A 66 9.10 7.05 4.52
N SER A 67 8.43 7.22 5.66
CA SER A 67 7.59 6.19 6.27
C SER A 67 6.32 5.89 5.46
N SER A 68 5.69 6.90 4.84
CA SER A 68 4.57 6.66 3.92
C SER A 68 5.02 5.95 2.64
N LEU A 69 6.15 6.33 2.05
CA LEU A 69 6.75 5.60 0.93
C LEU A 69 7.07 4.13 1.29
N LEU A 70 7.61 3.89 2.49
CA LEU A 70 7.88 2.53 2.96
C LEU A 70 6.58 1.73 3.11
N SER A 71 5.56 2.32 3.72
CA SER A 71 4.26 1.67 3.93
C SER A 71 3.53 1.35 2.62
N THR A 72 3.61 2.26 1.64
CA THR A 72 3.07 2.03 0.31
C THR A 72 3.82 0.92 -0.42
N ALA A 73 5.16 0.92 -0.42
CA ALA A 73 5.97 -0.15 -1.00
C ALA A 73 5.67 -1.52 -0.37
N LEU A 74 5.52 -1.57 0.97
CA LEU A 74 5.17 -2.79 1.70
C LEU A 74 3.76 -3.28 1.38
N SER A 75 2.78 -2.38 1.30
CA SER A 75 1.41 -2.70 0.87
C SER A 75 1.38 -3.32 -0.53
N LEU A 76 2.17 -2.77 -1.46
CA LEU A 76 2.29 -3.32 -2.82
C LEU A 76 2.97 -4.69 -2.83
N SER A 77 4.02 -4.85 -2.02
CA SER A 77 4.67 -6.14 -1.87
C SER A 77 3.74 -7.20 -1.26
N ALA A 78 2.86 -6.82 -0.32
CA ALA A 78 1.86 -7.71 0.26
C ALA A 78 0.83 -8.16 -0.78
N ILE A 79 0.31 -7.24 -1.61
CA ILE A 79 -0.59 -7.55 -2.73
C ILE A 79 0.08 -8.50 -3.73
N PHE A 80 1.33 -8.20 -4.12
CA PHE A 80 2.07 -9.02 -5.07
C PHE A 80 2.37 -10.42 -4.50
N LEU A 81 2.84 -10.49 -3.25
CA LEU A 81 3.16 -11.75 -2.58
C LEU A 81 1.92 -12.62 -2.41
N ILE A 82 0.77 -12.04 -2.05
CA ILE A 82 -0.44 -12.84 -1.87
C ILE A 82 -1.05 -13.33 -3.17
N TYR A 83 -0.79 -12.61 -4.27
CA TYR A 83 -1.24 -12.99 -5.60
C TYR A 83 -0.33 -14.03 -6.27
N PHE A 84 1.00 -13.92 -6.11
CA PHE A 84 1.98 -14.77 -6.81
C PHE A 84 2.65 -15.86 -5.95
N ARG A 85 2.64 -15.76 -4.61
CA ARG A 85 3.45 -16.60 -3.71
C ARG A 85 2.64 -17.14 -2.52
N LYS A 86 3.19 -18.16 -1.85
CA LYS A 86 2.57 -18.81 -0.68
C LYS A 86 2.46 -17.84 0.51
N ASN A 87 1.31 -17.93 1.18
CA ASN A 87 0.60 -16.94 2.02
C ASN A 87 1.37 -16.27 3.19
N SER A 88 2.39 -16.89 3.79
CA SER A 88 2.88 -16.43 5.11
C SER A 88 3.61 -15.09 5.08
N TRP A 89 4.33 -14.79 3.99
CA TRP A 89 5.12 -13.56 3.85
C TRP A 89 4.26 -12.33 3.52
N ALA A 90 3.06 -12.54 2.96
CA ALA A 90 2.14 -11.46 2.63
C ALA A 90 1.54 -10.83 3.89
N CYS A 91 1.18 -11.64 4.90
CA CYS A 91 0.69 -11.12 6.18
C CYS A 91 1.77 -10.37 6.97
N LEU A 92 3.02 -10.84 6.93
CA LEU A 92 4.16 -10.13 7.53
C LEU A 92 4.41 -8.78 6.84
N ALA A 93 4.37 -8.75 5.51
CA ALA A 93 4.49 -7.51 4.74
C ALA A 93 3.34 -6.54 5.03
N LEU A 94 2.10 -7.03 5.18
CA LEU A 94 0.95 -6.22 5.56
C LEU A 94 1.11 -5.65 6.98
N ALA A 95 1.54 -6.45 7.95
CA ALA A 95 1.78 -5.99 9.31
C ALA A 95 2.87 -4.90 9.36
N ALA A 96 3.96 -5.08 8.60
CA ALA A 96 5.00 -4.07 8.47
C ALA A 96 4.50 -2.79 7.76
N ALA A 97 3.60 -2.93 6.77
CA ALA A 97 2.94 -1.80 6.13
C ALA A 97 2.06 -1.01 7.12
N CYS A 98 1.31 -1.71 7.98
CA CYS A 98 0.53 -1.09 9.06
C CYS A 98 1.43 -0.32 10.04
N ALA A 99 2.49 -0.96 10.54
CA ALA A 99 3.40 -0.35 11.52
C ALA A 99 4.07 0.92 10.97
N SER A 100 4.62 0.84 9.76
CA SER A 100 5.21 2.00 9.07
C SER A 100 4.18 3.08 8.75
N GLY A 101 2.92 2.69 8.49
CA GLY A 101 1.83 3.62 8.30
C GLY A 101 1.44 4.38 9.56
N ILE A 102 1.37 3.70 10.70
CA ILE A 102 1.13 4.34 12.01
C ILE A 102 2.24 5.34 12.32
N VAL A 103 3.51 4.96 12.09
CA VAL A 103 4.65 5.87 12.27
C VAL A 103 4.53 7.09 11.35
N SER A 104 4.13 6.90 10.09
CA SER A 104 3.90 8.02 9.18
C SER A 104 2.80 8.96 9.67
N VAL A 105 1.68 8.42 10.17
CA VAL A 105 0.58 9.22 10.71
C VAL A 105 1.02 9.99 11.96
N LEU A 106 1.75 9.34 12.87
CA LEU A 106 2.29 9.99 14.06
C LEU A 106 3.20 11.16 13.68
N LEU A 107 4.11 10.98 12.72
CA LEU A 107 5.02 12.03 12.26
C LEU A 107 4.33 13.15 11.44
N LYS A 108 3.13 12.89 10.92
CA LYS A 108 2.31 13.92 10.23
C LYS A 108 1.56 14.82 11.21
N ILE A 109 1.12 14.25 12.33
CA ILE A 109 0.28 14.91 13.35
C ILE A 109 1.13 15.56 14.44
N TYR A 110 2.07 14.79 15.01
CA TYR A 110 2.94 15.22 16.11
C TYR A 110 4.26 15.78 15.62
#